data_AF-A0A2G0YBR2-F1
#
_entry.id   AF-A0A2G0YBR2-F1
#
_cell.length_a   1.000
_cell.length_b   1.000
_cell.length_c   1.000
_cell.angle_alpha   90.00
_cell.angle_beta   90.00
_cell.angle_gamma   90.00
#
_symmetry.space_group_name_H-M   'P 1'
#
loop_
_entity.id
_entity.type
_entity.pdbx_description
1 polymer ?
#
loop_
_entity_poly.entity_id
_entity_poly.type
_entity_poly.pdbx_seq_one_letter_code
_entity_poly.pdbx_strand_id
1 'polypeptide(L)'
;MIKRIYIGLVILVVLGAALFFALVWRPTIAPIAPGSVAGFPAELVVKGEALAGAGYCATCHTVKGGQPYAGGYGMPTPFGVIYSTNITPDPDSGIGRWSEAAFMRAMHEGVSRDGWGLGSNGTKNQRKPD
;
A
#
# COMPACT_ATOMS: atom_id res chain seq x y z
N MET A 1 43.54 26.08 -9.24
CA MET A 1 42.16 26.40 -9.69
C MET A 1 41.31 25.16 -9.87
N ILE A 2 41.80 24.13 -10.56
CA ILE A 2 41.12 22.84 -10.79
C ILE A 2 40.59 22.17 -9.50
N LYS A 3 41.35 22.13 -8.40
CA LYS A 3 40.91 21.54 -7.12
C LYS A 3 39.66 22.19 -6.53
N ARG A 4 39.50 23.52 -6.66
CA ARG A 4 38.31 24.25 -6.18
C ARG A 4 37.07 23.94 -7.03
N ILE A 5 37.27 23.80 -8.34
CA ILE A 5 36.20 23.41 -9.28
C ILE A 5 35.74 21.97 -8.96
N TYR A 6 36.67 21.04 -8.77
CA TYR A 6 36.34 19.66 -8.37
C TYR A 6 35.58 19.60 -7.04
N ILE A 7 36.02 20.36 -6.02
CA ILE A 7 35.32 20.43 -4.73
C ILE A 7 33.88 20.95 -4.92
N GLY A 8 33.70 22.03 -5.70
CA GLY A 8 32.37 22.57 -5.97
C GLY A 8 31.45 21.57 -6.69
N LEU A 9 31.99 20.84 -7.67
CA LEU A 9 31.26 19.81 -8.41
C LEU A 9 30.83 18.64 -7.51
N VAL A 10 31.73 18.15 -6.65
CA VAL A 10 31.42 17.09 -5.69
C VAL A 10 30.33 17.54 -4.71
N ILE A 11 30.42 18.76 -4.18
CA ILE A 11 29.39 19.30 -3.27
C ILE A 11 28.03 19.35 -3.98
N LEU A 12 27.97 19.84 -5.22
CA LEU A 12 26.71 19.93 -5.97
C LEU A 12 26.10 18.56 -6.21
N VAL A 13 26.91 17.56 -6.56
CA VAL A 13 26.45 16.17 -6.75
C VAL A 13 25.93 15.59 -5.43
N VAL A 14 26.64 15.78 -4.32
CA VAL A 14 26.21 15.27 -3.00
C VAL A 14 24.89 15.91 -2.57
N LEU A 15 24.75 17.24 -2.71
CA LEU A 15 23.51 17.93 -2.38
C LEU A 15 22.35 17.49 -3.28
N GLY A 16 22.59 17.32 -4.58
CA GLY A 16 21.60 16.82 -5.52
C GLY A 16 21.15 15.40 -5.18
N ALA A 17 22.09 14.51 -4.86
CA ALA A 17 21.79 13.14 -4.46
C ALA A 17 21.02 13.09 -3.13
N ALA A 18 21.40 13.90 -2.14
CA ALA A 18 20.70 13.98 -0.85
C ALA A 18 19.26 14.51 -1.02
N LEU A 19 19.05 15.53 -1.85
CA LEU A 19 17.72 16.05 -2.15
C LEU A 19 16.86 15.01 -2.87
N PHE A 20 17.40 14.39 -3.92
CA PHE A 20 16.69 13.34 -4.65
C PHE A 20 16.27 12.22 -3.71
N PHE A 21 17.18 11.73 -2.89
CA PHE A 21 16.92 10.70 -1.89
C PHE A 21 15.81 11.11 -0.92
N ALA A 22 15.84 12.33 -0.38
CA ALA A 22 14.80 12.83 0.51
C ALA A 22 13.41 12.87 -0.15
N LEU A 23 13.33 13.14 -1.45
CA LEU A 23 12.06 13.22 -2.18
C LEU A 23 11.49 11.84 -2.54
N VAL A 24 12.35 10.86 -2.84
CA VAL A 24 11.92 9.51 -3.26
C VAL A 24 11.83 8.51 -2.11
N TRP A 25 12.39 8.83 -0.94
CA TRP A 25 12.34 7.94 0.21
C TRP A 25 10.91 7.80 0.74
N ARG A 26 10.40 6.57 0.77
CA ARG A 26 9.08 6.21 1.31
C ARG A 26 9.27 5.30 2.53
N PRO A 27 9.28 5.85 3.77
CA PRO A 27 9.57 5.05 4.95
C PRO A 27 8.45 4.05 5.24
N THR A 28 8.81 2.91 5.81
CA THR A 28 7.84 1.94 6.33
C THR A 28 7.04 2.58 7.47
N ILE A 29 5.70 2.46 7.41
CA ILE A 29 4.81 2.84 8.50
C ILE A 29 4.65 1.64 9.44
N ALA A 30 4.87 1.84 10.73
CA ALA A 30 4.79 0.80 11.73
C ALA A 30 3.39 0.15 11.75
N PRO A 31 3.30 -1.18 11.94
CA PRO A 31 2.01 -1.84 12.08
C PRO A 31 1.36 -1.44 13.41
N ILE A 32 0.04 -1.41 13.44
CA ILE A 32 -0.72 -1.24 14.69
C ILE A 32 -1.17 -2.60 15.21
N ALA A 33 -1.55 -2.64 16.50
CA ALA A 33 -2.27 -3.77 17.03
C ALA A 33 -3.58 -3.94 16.23
N PRO A 34 -3.98 -5.17 15.86
CA PRO A 34 -5.24 -5.40 15.17
C PRO A 34 -6.39 -4.80 15.98
N GLY A 35 -7.20 -3.95 15.35
CA GLY A 35 -8.40 -3.42 15.96
C GLY A 35 -9.43 -4.53 16.19
N SER A 36 -10.26 -4.41 17.22
CA SER A 36 -11.44 -5.26 17.34
C SER A 36 -12.51 -4.77 16.36
N VAL A 37 -13.01 -5.65 15.49
CA VAL A 37 -14.16 -5.33 14.61
C VAL A 37 -15.37 -4.95 15.45
N ALA A 38 -15.49 -5.51 16.66
CA ALA A 38 -16.52 -5.18 17.65
C ALA A 38 -16.35 -3.82 18.35
N GLY A 39 -15.22 -3.13 18.15
CA GLY A 39 -14.93 -1.85 18.80
C GLY A 39 -15.45 -0.61 18.05
N PHE A 40 -15.94 -0.78 16.82
CA PHE A 40 -16.45 0.33 16.02
C PHE A 40 -17.95 0.57 16.27
N PRO A 41 -18.39 1.83 16.42
CA PRO A 41 -19.81 2.16 16.46
C PRO A 41 -20.55 1.65 15.22
N ALA A 42 -21.76 1.12 15.40
CA ALA A 42 -22.52 0.50 14.32
C ALA A 42 -22.79 1.49 13.17
N GLU A 43 -23.06 2.75 13.47
CA GLU A 43 -23.27 3.78 12.46
C GLU A 43 -22.01 4.04 11.60
N LEU A 44 -20.84 3.88 12.20
CA LEU A 44 -19.57 4.05 11.52
C LEU A 44 -19.28 2.87 10.59
N VAL A 45 -19.66 1.65 11.00
CA VAL A 45 -19.58 0.46 10.16
C VAL A 45 -20.49 0.58 8.94
N VAL A 46 -21.75 1.01 9.13
CA VAL A 46 -22.71 1.23 8.02
C VAL A 46 -22.20 2.29 7.05
N LYS A 47 -21.63 3.38 7.56
CA LYS A 47 -21.01 4.41 6.71
C LYS A 47 -19.81 3.84 5.93
N GLY A 48 -18.96 3.06 6.59
CA GLY A 48 -17.82 2.39 5.96
C GLY A 48 -18.25 1.45 4.83
N GLU A 49 -19.30 0.66 5.05
CA GLU A 49 -19.89 -0.22 4.03
C GLU A 49 -20.38 0.58 2.82
N ALA A 50 -21.12 1.67 3.04
CA ALA A 50 -21.59 2.53 1.96
C ALA A 50 -20.43 3.13 1.14
N LEU A 51 -19.36 3.57 1.81
CA LEU A 51 -18.17 4.12 1.15
C LEU A 51 -17.40 3.05 0.37
N ALA A 52 -17.24 1.84 0.93
CA ALA A 52 -16.57 0.73 0.25
C ALA A 52 -17.37 0.27 -1.00
N GLY A 53 -18.70 0.29 -0.91
CA GLY A 53 -19.59 0.06 -2.04
C GLY A 53 -19.44 1.13 -3.12
N ALA A 54 -19.48 2.41 -2.76
CA ALA A 54 -19.30 3.52 -3.69
C ALA A 54 -17.92 3.53 -4.36
N GLY A 55 -16.89 3.07 -3.65
CA GLY A 55 -15.53 2.89 -4.16
C GLY A 55 -15.33 1.62 -5.00
N TYR A 56 -16.38 0.80 -5.18
CA TYR A 56 -16.32 -0.48 -5.91
C TYR A 56 -15.20 -1.41 -5.43
N CYS A 57 -14.86 -1.37 -4.14
CA CYS A 57 -13.72 -2.09 -3.60
C CYS A 57 -13.83 -3.60 -3.86
N ALA A 58 -15.03 -4.15 -3.68
CA ALA A 58 -15.29 -5.57 -3.87
C ALA A 58 -15.10 -6.04 -5.32
N THR A 59 -15.27 -5.16 -6.32
CA THR A 59 -15.13 -5.49 -7.74
C THR A 59 -13.74 -6.00 -8.06
N CYS A 60 -12.71 -5.35 -7.52
CA CYS A 60 -11.33 -5.77 -7.71
C CYS A 60 -10.87 -6.70 -6.59
N HIS A 61 -11.36 -6.53 -5.36
CA HIS A 61 -10.86 -7.29 -4.21
C HIS A 61 -11.65 -8.58 -3.90
N THR A 62 -12.49 -9.05 -4.82
CA THR A 62 -13.22 -10.32 -4.64
C THR A 62 -13.20 -11.12 -5.94
N VAL A 63 -12.67 -12.35 -5.89
CA VAL A 63 -12.78 -13.29 -7.00
C VAL A 63 -14.12 -14.01 -6.98
N LYS A 64 -14.58 -14.48 -8.14
CA LYS A 64 -15.83 -15.24 -8.25
C LYS A 64 -15.76 -16.51 -7.38
N GLY A 65 -16.69 -16.62 -6.43
CA GLY A 65 -16.73 -17.74 -5.47
C GLY A 65 -15.72 -17.65 -4.32
N GLY A 66 -14.94 -16.57 -4.25
CA GLY A 66 -13.97 -16.33 -3.17
C GLY A 66 -14.57 -15.55 -2.00
N GLN A 67 -13.76 -15.41 -0.96
CA GLN A 67 -14.09 -14.57 0.19
C GLN A 67 -14.15 -13.09 -0.23
N PRO A 68 -15.19 -12.34 0.20
CA PRO A 68 -15.26 -10.90 -0.05
C PRO A 68 -14.00 -10.20 0.42
N TYR A 69 -13.48 -9.29 -0.41
CA TYR A 69 -12.32 -8.44 -0.10
C TYR A 69 -10.97 -9.17 0.06
N ALA A 70 -10.91 -10.48 -0.18
CA ALA A 70 -9.68 -11.27 -0.03
C ALA A 70 -8.66 -11.08 -1.17
N GLY A 71 -8.97 -10.29 -2.19
CA GLY A 71 -8.07 -10.03 -3.32
C GLY A 71 -8.04 -11.17 -4.33
N GLY A 72 -6.93 -11.28 -5.06
CA GLY A 72 -6.67 -12.36 -6.01
C GLY A 72 -7.26 -12.16 -7.41
N TYR A 73 -7.94 -11.05 -7.68
CA TYR A 73 -8.43 -10.74 -9.02
C TYR A 73 -7.27 -10.34 -9.94
N GLY A 74 -7.07 -11.12 -11.02
CA GLY A 74 -6.04 -10.86 -12.02
C GLY A 74 -6.50 -9.85 -13.06
N MET A 75 -5.81 -8.73 -13.15
CA MET A 75 -5.97 -7.67 -14.15
C MET A 75 -4.87 -7.81 -15.22
N PRO A 76 -5.20 -8.25 -16.43
CA PRO A 76 -4.21 -8.37 -17.50
C PRO A 76 -3.73 -6.99 -17.96
N THR A 77 -2.42 -6.83 -18.07
CA THR A 77 -1.77 -5.62 -18.60
C THR A 77 -0.71 -6.01 -19.65
N PRO A 78 -0.24 -5.07 -20.50
CA PRO A 78 0.78 -5.37 -21.51
C PRO A 78 2.12 -5.87 -20.96
N PHE A 79 2.37 -5.68 -19.67
CA PHE A 79 3.62 -6.04 -18.99
C PHE A 79 3.43 -7.12 -17.91
N GLY A 80 2.29 -7.80 -17.90
CA GLY A 80 1.99 -8.90 -16.98
C GLY A 80 0.60 -8.81 -16.35
N VAL A 81 0.27 -9.75 -15.47
CA VAL A 81 -0.99 -9.72 -14.71
C VAL A 81 -0.73 -9.05 -13.37
N ILE A 82 -1.49 -8.00 -13.05
CA ILE A 82 -1.51 -7.38 -11.73
C ILE A 82 -2.63 -8.04 -10.94
N TYR A 83 -2.36 -8.44 -9.71
CA TYR A 83 -3.38 -9.02 -8.86
C TYR A 83 -3.79 -8.07 -7.75
N SER A 84 -5.09 -8.05 -7.43
CA SER A 84 -5.58 -7.33 -6.26
C SER A 84 -5.11 -7.99 -4.96
N THR A 85 -4.92 -7.17 -3.92
CA THR A 85 -4.43 -7.59 -2.61
C THR A 85 -5.56 -8.00 -1.67
N ASN A 86 -5.28 -8.79 -0.63
CA ASN A 86 -6.24 -9.02 0.45
C ASN A 86 -6.40 -7.72 1.28
N ILE A 87 -7.63 -7.21 1.37
CA ILE A 87 -8.00 -6.04 2.18
C ILE A 87 -9.01 -6.38 3.28
N THR A 88 -9.12 -7.67 3.64
CA THR A 88 -9.89 -8.11 4.82
C THR A 88 -9.25 -7.60 6.11
N PRO A 89 -9.98 -7.64 7.25
CA PRO A 89 -9.42 -7.33 8.57
C PRO A 89 -8.39 -8.35 9.08
N ASP A 90 -8.02 -9.37 8.30
CA ASP A 90 -7.03 -10.36 8.69
C ASP A 90 -5.68 -9.69 9.05
N PRO A 91 -5.07 -10.02 10.20
CA PRO A 91 -3.91 -9.31 10.69
C PRO A 91 -2.59 -9.69 9.99
N ASP A 92 -2.55 -10.82 9.28
CA ASP A 92 -1.32 -11.38 8.74
C ASP A 92 -1.22 -11.21 7.21
N SER A 93 -2.35 -11.42 6.52
CA SER A 93 -2.52 -11.27 5.08
C SER A 93 -3.39 -10.05 4.72
N GLY A 94 -4.33 -9.65 5.57
CA GLY A 94 -5.19 -8.49 5.30
C GLY A 94 -4.58 -7.14 5.69
N ILE A 95 -5.46 -6.15 5.83
CA ILE A 95 -5.12 -4.82 6.33
C ILE A 95 -5.31 -4.68 7.84
N GLY A 96 -5.53 -5.78 8.58
CA GLY A 96 -5.86 -5.75 10.01
C GLY A 96 -4.86 -5.01 10.90
N ARG A 97 -3.60 -4.90 10.47
CA ARG A 97 -2.53 -4.16 11.18
C ARG A 97 -2.18 -2.81 10.56
N TRP A 98 -2.98 -2.31 9.64
CA TRP A 98 -2.71 -1.03 8.96
C TRP A 98 -3.23 0.12 9.80
N SER A 99 -2.39 1.13 10.01
CA SER A 99 -2.85 2.41 10.55
C SER A 99 -3.63 3.18 9.48
N GLU A 100 -4.45 4.14 9.93
CA GLU A 100 -5.13 5.08 9.04
C GLU A 100 -4.12 5.78 8.10
N ALA A 101 -2.98 6.23 8.63
CA ALA A 101 -1.93 6.85 7.83
C ALA A 101 -1.40 5.91 6.72
N ALA A 102 -1.23 4.62 7.01
CA ALA A 102 -0.82 3.64 6.01
C ALA A 102 -1.91 3.40 4.95
N PHE A 103 -3.18 3.32 5.37
CA PHE A 103 -4.30 3.17 4.46
C PHE A 103 -4.46 4.39 3.54
N MET A 104 -4.41 5.60 4.09
CA MET A 104 -4.52 6.85 3.34
C MET A 104 -3.38 6.99 2.32
N ARG A 105 -2.14 6.67 2.72
CA ARG A 105 -0.99 6.69 1.79
C ARG A 105 -1.16 5.69 0.66
N ALA A 106 -1.65 4.49 0.95
CA ALA A 106 -1.90 3.50 -0.09
C ALA A 106 -2.96 3.97 -1.09
N MET A 107 -4.07 4.53 -0.59
CA MET A 107 -5.17 5.00 -1.43
C MET A 107 -4.80 6.22 -2.27
N HIS A 108 -4.06 7.18 -1.71
CA HIS A 108 -3.78 8.46 -2.37
C HIS A 108 -2.48 8.45 -3.18
N GLU A 109 -1.46 7.74 -2.72
CA GLU A 109 -0.13 7.74 -3.33
C GLU A 109 0.21 6.42 -4.03
N GLY A 110 -0.61 5.38 -3.88
CA GLY A 110 -0.31 4.05 -4.40
C GLY A 110 0.88 3.39 -3.70
N VAL A 111 1.24 3.84 -2.50
CA VAL A 111 2.39 3.34 -1.73
C VAL A 111 1.91 2.56 -0.51
N SER A 112 2.22 1.27 -0.50
CA SER A 112 1.96 0.35 0.61
C SER A 112 2.59 0.79 1.93
N ARG A 113 2.15 0.18 3.04
CA ARG A 113 2.71 0.40 4.38
C ARG A 113 4.22 0.21 4.44
N ASP A 114 4.77 -0.75 3.70
CA ASP A 114 6.21 -1.05 3.66
C ASP A 114 7.00 -0.19 2.67
N GLY A 115 6.34 0.73 1.94
CA GLY A 115 6.99 1.74 1.08
C GLY A 115 7.09 1.35 -0.39
N TRP A 116 6.54 0.19 -0.78
CA TRP A 116 6.50 -0.29 -2.16
C TRP A 116 5.25 0.20 -2.90
N GLY A 117 5.30 0.28 -4.22
CA GLY A 117 4.11 0.52 -5.03
C GLY A 117 3.11 -0.64 -4.89
N LEU A 118 1.81 -0.36 -4.83
CA LEU A 118 0.76 -1.38 -4.64
C LEU A 118 0.73 -2.46 -5.74
N GLY A 119 1.31 -2.21 -6.92
CA GLY A 119 1.45 -3.20 -8.00
C GLY A 119 2.79 -3.94 -8.03
N SER A 120 3.81 -3.52 -7.27
CA SER A 120 5.17 -4.03 -7.41
C SER A 120 5.51 -5.19 -6.47
N ASN A 121 4.65 -5.48 -5.49
CA ASN A 121 4.92 -6.45 -4.43
C ASN A 121 3.79 -7.48 -4.25
N GLY A 122 3.30 -8.05 -5.37
CA GLY A 122 2.24 -9.06 -5.37
C GLY A 122 2.57 -10.34 -4.58
N THR A 123 3.82 -10.56 -4.14
CA THR A 123 4.27 -11.83 -3.55
C THR A 123 4.15 -11.92 -2.02
N LYS A 124 3.86 -10.82 -1.32
CA LYS A 124 3.68 -10.83 0.14
C LYS A 124 2.23 -11.03 0.57
N ASN A 125 1.27 -10.61 -0.25
CA ASN A 125 -0.16 -10.73 0.05
C ASN A 125 -0.89 -11.83 -0.75
N GLN A 126 -0.13 -12.73 -1.37
CA GLN A 126 -0.67 -13.88 -2.11
C GLN A 126 -0.24 -15.23 -1.54
N ARG A 127 0.42 -15.21 -0.38
CA ARG A 127 1.08 -16.38 0.18
C ARG A 127 0.31 -16.99 1.34
N LYS A 128 -0.97 -17.29 1.12
CA LYS A 128 -1.57 -18.46 1.76
C LYS A 128 -2.47 -19.14 0.72
N PRO A 129 -1.95 -20.16 0.01
CA PRO A 129 -2.85 -21.14 -0.57
C PRO A 129 -3.55 -21.83 0.60
N ASP A 130 -4.86 -21.73 0.63
CA ASP A 130 -5.71 -22.77 1.17
C ASP A 130 -5.44 -24.10 0.44
#